data_AF-A0A838HAV1-F1
#
_entry.id   AF-A0A838HAV1-F1
#
_cell.length_a   1.000
_cell.length_b   1.000
_cell.length_c   1.000
_cell.angle_alpha   90.00
_cell.angle_beta   90.00
_cell.angle_gamma   90.00
#
_symmetry.space_group_name_H-M   'P 1'
#
loop_
_entity.id
_entity.type
_entity.pdbx_description
1 polymer ?
#
loop_
_entity_poly.entity_id
_entity_poly.type
_entity_poly.pdbx_seq_one_letter_code
_entity_poly.pdbx_strand_id
1 'polypeptide(L)'
;MWRDLLPIGRDAATGGYRRSPFASAERECAAWFVEESTRRRLDIEFDGQGNAVAWWQPDKAHNSAVPATQPAPAAPNGILVGSHLDSVGNGGAYDGPLGVISSFAAIDRVRELGVVPTKPIGVALFVEEEGSRFGVACLGSRLATGRMDPSAAAQLRDGDGVFLGDALSDAGLEPDLGRSAMLDGVGSFVELHVEQGRDLVDRGRPIAVTSASWAHGRWLFDFEGEPNHAGATRMEDRHDPMLSYAMTALAADKQARLAGARATFGRVSVEPNA
;
A
#
# COMPACT_ATOMS: atom_id res chain seq x y z
N MET A 1 -13.56 -9.68 -13.23
CA MET A 1 -12.88 -9.07 -12.05
C MET A 1 -12.28 -10.12 -11.12
N TRP A 2 -12.95 -10.57 -10.05
CA TRP A 2 -12.28 -11.41 -9.01
C TRP A 2 -11.65 -12.70 -9.57
N ARG A 3 -12.37 -13.42 -10.43
CA ARG A 3 -11.87 -14.64 -11.09
C ARG A 3 -10.59 -14.40 -11.90
N ASP A 4 -10.45 -13.22 -12.48
CA ASP A 4 -9.34 -12.88 -13.39
C ASP A 4 -8.12 -12.44 -12.58
N LEU A 5 -8.31 -11.80 -11.41
CA LEU A 5 -7.25 -11.36 -10.52
C LEU A 5 -6.73 -12.49 -9.61
N LEU A 6 -7.60 -13.43 -9.20
CA LEU A 6 -7.27 -14.54 -8.30
C LEU A 6 -6.03 -15.38 -8.67
N PRO A 7 -5.75 -15.73 -9.94
CA PRO A 7 -4.57 -16.53 -10.27
C PRO A 7 -3.25 -15.75 -10.19
N ILE A 8 -3.29 -14.42 -10.30
CA ILE A 8 -2.09 -13.58 -10.43
C ILE A 8 -1.32 -13.56 -9.11
N GLY A 9 -0.04 -13.96 -9.15
CA GLY A 9 0.85 -13.99 -8.00
C GLY A 9 0.49 -15.04 -6.94
N ARG A 10 -0.37 -16.02 -7.25
CA ARG A 10 -0.76 -17.06 -6.29
C ARG A 10 0.28 -18.18 -6.24
N ASP A 11 0.76 -18.48 -5.03
CA ASP A 11 1.64 -19.60 -4.77
C ASP A 11 0.84 -20.89 -4.65
N ALA A 12 1.13 -21.89 -5.49
CA ALA A 12 0.39 -23.15 -5.52
C ALA A 12 0.65 -24.04 -4.28
N ALA A 13 1.78 -23.86 -3.60
CA ALA A 13 2.15 -24.67 -2.44
C ALA A 13 1.56 -24.10 -1.15
N THR A 14 1.60 -22.78 -0.97
CA THR A 14 1.09 -22.12 0.24
C THR A 14 -0.36 -21.67 0.11
N GLY A 15 -0.85 -21.51 -1.12
CA GLY A 15 -2.15 -20.92 -1.42
C GLY A 15 -2.23 -19.41 -1.21
N GLY A 16 -1.17 -18.79 -0.68
CA GLY A 16 -1.03 -17.35 -0.47
C GLY A 16 -0.55 -16.61 -1.71
N TYR A 17 -0.35 -15.31 -1.56
CA TYR A 17 0.03 -14.41 -2.66
C TYR A 17 1.43 -13.83 -2.50
N ARG A 18 2.10 -13.60 -3.63
CA ARG A 18 3.39 -12.92 -3.75
C ARG A 18 3.32 -11.94 -4.91
N ARG A 19 2.85 -10.73 -4.62
CA ARG A 19 2.77 -9.62 -5.57
C ARG A 19 3.73 -8.52 -5.14
N SER A 20 5.03 -8.84 -5.18
CA SER A 20 6.07 -7.89 -4.80
C SER A 20 6.03 -6.67 -5.72
N PRO A 21 6.11 -5.44 -5.18
CA PRO A 21 6.09 -4.20 -5.98
C PRO A 21 7.12 -4.19 -7.12
N PHE A 22 6.66 -3.78 -8.30
CA PHE A 22 7.41 -3.67 -9.56
C PHE A 22 7.92 -5.01 -10.13
N ALA A 23 7.61 -6.14 -9.48
CA ALA A 23 7.90 -7.47 -9.99
C ALA A 23 6.79 -7.95 -10.94
N SER A 24 7.03 -9.07 -11.64
CA SER A 24 6.15 -9.55 -12.70
C SER A 24 4.68 -9.70 -12.30
N ALA A 25 4.40 -10.29 -11.13
CA ALA A 25 3.03 -10.53 -10.67
C ALA A 25 2.28 -9.22 -10.34
N GLU A 26 2.95 -8.24 -9.73
CA GLU A 26 2.32 -6.95 -9.45
C GLU A 26 2.10 -6.15 -10.75
N ARG A 27 3.04 -6.20 -11.71
CA ARG A 27 2.83 -5.60 -13.04
C ARG A 27 1.69 -6.26 -13.81
N GLU A 28 1.47 -7.56 -13.66
CA GLU A 28 0.31 -8.24 -14.23
C GLU A 28 -1.00 -7.78 -13.57
N CYS A 29 -0.99 -7.51 -12.25
CA CYS A 29 -2.11 -6.85 -11.56
C CYS A 29 -2.35 -5.43 -12.07
N ALA A 30 -1.31 -4.64 -12.32
CA ALA A 30 -1.42 -3.31 -12.91
C ALA A 30 -1.98 -3.36 -14.34
N ALA A 31 -1.55 -4.33 -15.16
CA ALA A 31 -2.11 -4.55 -16.48
C ALA A 31 -3.60 -4.94 -16.43
N TRP A 32 -3.99 -5.79 -15.47
CA TRP A 32 -5.39 -6.12 -15.20
C TRP A 32 -6.20 -4.87 -14.82
N PHE A 33 -5.65 -3.98 -13.99
CA PHE A 33 -6.30 -2.71 -13.64
C PHE A 33 -6.54 -1.83 -14.87
N VAL A 34 -5.56 -1.74 -15.77
CA VAL A 34 -5.68 -0.99 -17.04
C VAL A 34 -6.75 -1.60 -17.93
N GLU A 35 -6.83 -2.93 -18.02
CA GLU A 35 -7.87 -3.61 -18.79
C GLU A 35 -9.27 -3.33 -18.23
N GLU A 36 -9.46 -3.47 -16.92
CA GLU A 36 -10.75 -3.19 -16.27
C GLU A 36 -11.17 -1.72 -16.38
N SER A 37 -10.21 -0.80 -16.35
CA SER A 37 -10.43 0.63 -16.58
C SER A 37 -10.86 0.91 -18.02
N THR A 38 -10.17 0.30 -18.99
CA THR A 38 -10.44 0.45 -20.43
C THR A 38 -11.82 -0.11 -20.79
N ARG A 39 -12.19 -1.30 -20.25
CA ARG A 39 -13.52 -1.90 -20.43
C ARG A 39 -14.65 -0.95 -20.00
N ARG A 40 -14.38 -0.09 -19.01
CA ARG A 40 -15.31 0.91 -18.47
C ARG A 40 -15.16 2.29 -19.12
N ARG A 41 -14.26 2.46 -20.09
CA ARG A 41 -13.97 3.75 -20.74
C ARG A 41 -13.64 4.83 -19.72
N LEU A 42 -12.79 4.49 -18.76
CA LEU A 42 -12.25 5.44 -17.80
C LEU A 42 -10.99 6.09 -18.38
N ASP A 43 -10.79 7.36 -18.10
CA ASP A 43 -9.57 8.09 -18.49
C ASP A 43 -8.46 7.74 -17.50
N ILE A 44 -7.44 7.02 -17.95
CA ILE A 44 -6.36 6.53 -17.07
C ILE A 44 -5.23 7.55 -17.04
N GLU A 45 -4.81 7.92 -15.85
CA GLU A 45 -3.64 8.75 -15.57
C GLU A 45 -2.63 7.93 -14.77
N PHE A 46 -1.36 8.07 -15.11
CA PHE A 46 -0.23 7.47 -14.41
C PHE A 46 0.69 8.58 -13.90
N ASP A 47 1.32 8.37 -12.75
CA ASP A 47 2.23 9.37 -12.17
C ASP A 47 3.72 9.12 -12.46
N GLY A 48 4.03 8.12 -13.29
CA GLY A 48 5.41 7.71 -13.60
C GLY A 48 6.12 6.93 -12.48
N GLN A 49 5.47 6.75 -11.32
CA GLN A 49 6.00 6.04 -10.15
C GLN A 49 5.29 4.70 -9.90
N GLY A 50 4.40 4.31 -10.82
CA GLY A 50 3.63 3.08 -10.78
C GLY A 50 2.21 3.25 -10.26
N ASN A 51 1.88 4.39 -9.62
CA ASN A 51 0.48 4.63 -9.26
C ASN A 51 -0.33 4.98 -10.50
N ALA A 52 -1.62 4.68 -10.44
CA ALA A 52 -2.58 5.04 -11.48
C ALA A 52 -3.91 5.50 -10.90
N VAL A 53 -4.61 6.37 -11.62
CA VAL A 53 -6.01 6.69 -11.36
C VAL A 53 -6.82 6.57 -12.65
N ALA A 54 -7.91 5.81 -12.59
CA ALA A 54 -8.86 5.66 -13.68
C ALA A 54 -10.11 6.51 -13.43
N TRP A 55 -10.24 7.62 -14.16
CA TRP A 55 -11.27 8.63 -13.94
C TRP A 55 -12.55 8.37 -14.73
N TRP A 56 -13.68 8.38 -14.03
CA TRP A 56 -14.98 8.61 -14.61
C TRP A 56 -15.32 10.09 -14.55
N GLN A 57 -15.23 10.76 -15.69
CA GLN A 57 -15.59 12.17 -15.82
C GLN A 57 -17.11 12.37 -15.88
N PRO A 58 -17.66 13.42 -15.23
CA PRO A 58 -19.02 13.88 -15.49
C PRO A 58 -19.19 14.22 -16.97
N ASP A 59 -20.34 13.90 -17.57
CA ASP A 59 -20.62 14.29 -18.95
C ASP A 59 -20.51 15.81 -19.11
N LYS A 60 -19.55 16.26 -19.93
CA LYS A 60 -19.35 17.68 -20.27
C LYS A 60 -20.63 18.35 -20.83
N ALA A 61 -21.59 17.55 -21.32
CA ALA A 61 -22.85 18.00 -21.90
C ALA A 61 -23.89 18.51 -20.89
N HIS A 62 -23.78 18.21 -19.59
CA HIS A 62 -24.71 18.69 -18.56
C HIS A 62 -24.22 19.91 -17.76
N ASN A 63 -22.96 20.33 -17.95
CA ASN A 63 -22.43 21.56 -17.38
C ASN A 63 -22.56 22.79 -18.31
N SER A 64 -23.27 22.67 -19.45
CA SER A 64 -23.49 23.78 -20.40
C SER A 64 -24.64 24.73 -20.01
N ALA A 65 -25.29 24.52 -18.87
CA ALA A 65 -26.40 25.36 -18.40
C ALA A 65 -26.03 26.27 -17.22
N VAL A 66 -24.74 26.52 -16.96
CA VAL A 66 -24.33 27.57 -16.02
C VAL A 66 -24.10 28.87 -16.81
N PRO A 67 -24.90 29.94 -16.59
CA PRO A 67 -24.66 31.23 -17.20
C PRO A 67 -23.24 31.73 -16.88
N ALA A 68 -22.59 32.37 -17.85
CA ALA A 68 -21.21 32.87 -17.81
C ALA A 68 -20.96 34.02 -16.81
N THR A 69 -21.61 34.00 -15.65
CA THR A 69 -21.45 34.95 -14.55
C THR A 69 -21.05 34.28 -13.23
N GLN A 70 -20.88 32.95 -13.18
CA GLN A 70 -20.25 32.29 -12.03
C GLN A 70 -18.72 32.34 -12.16
N PRO A 71 -17.99 32.60 -11.05
CA PRO A 71 -16.54 32.45 -11.05
C PRO A 71 -16.19 31.03 -11.52
N ALA A 72 -15.04 30.87 -12.19
CA ALA A 72 -14.52 29.59 -12.64
C ALA A 72 -14.75 28.52 -11.55
N PRO A 73 -15.18 27.29 -11.92
CA PRO A 73 -15.49 26.28 -10.93
C PRO A 73 -14.33 26.18 -9.95
N ALA A 74 -14.65 26.19 -8.66
CA ALA A 74 -13.69 25.93 -7.59
C ALA A 74 -12.85 24.70 -7.97
N ALA A 75 -11.58 24.69 -7.53
CA ALA A 75 -10.62 23.61 -7.80
C ALA A 75 -11.28 22.22 -7.82
N PRO A 76 -10.84 21.30 -8.69
CA PRO A 76 -11.50 20.01 -8.84
C PRO A 76 -11.73 19.37 -7.47
N ASN A 77 -12.93 18.81 -7.28
CA ASN A 77 -13.39 18.21 -6.02
C ASN A 77 -13.82 16.76 -6.31
N GLY A 78 -12.90 16.01 -6.91
CA GLY A 78 -13.10 14.61 -7.28
C GLY A 78 -13.22 13.72 -6.06
N ILE A 79 -13.93 12.61 -6.22
CA ILE A 79 -14.02 11.53 -5.25
C ILE A 79 -13.09 10.43 -5.73
N LEU A 80 -12.07 10.13 -4.94
CA LEU A 80 -11.17 9.02 -5.17
C LEU A 80 -11.66 7.82 -4.37
N VAL A 81 -11.75 6.67 -5.03
CA VAL A 81 -11.95 5.36 -4.41
C VAL A 81 -10.82 4.47 -4.85
N GLY A 82 -10.43 3.45 -4.10
CA GLY A 82 -9.32 2.59 -4.52
C GLY A 82 -8.60 1.96 -3.36
N SER A 83 -7.47 1.33 -3.66
CA SER A 83 -6.58 0.67 -2.70
C SER A 83 -5.27 0.28 -3.42
N HIS A 84 -4.69 -0.87 -3.09
CA HIS A 84 -3.45 -1.41 -3.66
C HIS A 84 -3.64 -2.83 -4.21
N LEU A 85 -2.65 -3.33 -4.95
CA LEU A 85 -2.65 -4.71 -5.49
C LEU A 85 -1.36 -5.49 -5.17
N ASP A 86 -0.36 -4.85 -4.56
CA ASP A 86 0.80 -5.54 -4.00
C ASP A 86 0.41 -6.36 -2.77
N SER A 87 1.29 -7.26 -2.35
CA SER A 87 1.07 -8.08 -1.15
C SER A 87 2.36 -8.31 -0.40
N VAL A 88 2.27 -8.49 0.92
CA VAL A 88 3.33 -9.19 1.67
C VAL A 88 3.57 -10.61 1.15
N GLY A 89 4.70 -11.21 1.54
CA GLY A 89 5.01 -12.61 1.24
C GLY A 89 4.00 -13.57 1.86
N ASN A 90 3.38 -14.41 1.02
CA ASN A 90 2.26 -15.28 1.38
C ASN A 90 1.04 -14.53 1.95
N GLY A 91 0.77 -13.32 1.42
CA GLY A 91 -0.40 -12.52 1.77
C GLY A 91 -1.74 -13.18 1.40
N GLY A 92 -2.83 -12.62 1.92
CA GLY A 92 -4.20 -13.04 1.60
C GLY A 92 -4.68 -12.54 0.24
N ALA A 93 -5.84 -13.02 -0.19
CA ALA A 93 -6.44 -12.62 -1.48
C ALA A 93 -7.14 -11.25 -1.46
N TYR A 94 -7.40 -10.70 -0.28
CA TYR A 94 -8.37 -9.60 -0.09
C TYR A 94 -7.75 -8.28 0.36
N ASP A 95 -6.57 -8.32 0.97
CA ASP A 95 -5.79 -7.19 1.47
C ASP A 95 -5.27 -6.35 0.31
N GLY A 96 -5.89 -5.20 0.04
CA GLY A 96 -5.75 -4.44 -1.21
C GLY A 96 -6.81 -4.74 -2.28
N PRO A 97 -6.82 -5.92 -2.94
CA PRO A 97 -7.73 -6.25 -4.04
C PRO A 97 -9.21 -6.02 -3.78
N LEU A 98 -9.68 -6.19 -2.53
CA LEU A 98 -11.06 -5.90 -2.18
C LEU A 98 -11.42 -4.44 -2.51
N GLY A 99 -10.57 -3.48 -2.13
CA GLY A 99 -10.82 -2.07 -2.35
C GLY A 99 -10.83 -1.70 -3.83
N VAL A 100 -9.89 -2.23 -4.62
CA VAL A 100 -9.81 -1.97 -6.07
C VAL A 100 -10.99 -2.59 -6.82
N ILE A 101 -11.30 -3.86 -6.58
CA ILE A 101 -12.40 -4.55 -7.28
C ILE A 101 -13.75 -3.95 -6.89
N SER A 102 -13.97 -3.65 -5.60
CA SER A 102 -15.20 -3.04 -5.15
C SER A 102 -15.38 -1.62 -5.69
N SER A 103 -14.30 -0.89 -5.94
CA SER A 103 -14.36 0.43 -6.59
C SER A 103 -14.88 0.35 -8.02
N PHE A 104 -14.37 -0.58 -8.83
CA PHE A 104 -14.91 -0.83 -10.17
C PHE A 104 -16.36 -1.32 -10.13
N ALA A 105 -16.70 -2.23 -9.21
CA ALA A 105 -18.07 -2.71 -9.04
C ALA A 105 -19.03 -1.59 -8.62
N ALA A 106 -18.57 -0.64 -7.80
CA ALA A 106 -19.35 0.53 -7.41
C ALA A 106 -19.62 1.44 -8.62
N ILE A 107 -18.63 1.69 -9.48
CA ILE A 107 -18.84 2.44 -10.72
C ILE A 107 -19.88 1.76 -11.60
N ASP A 108 -19.75 0.44 -11.81
CA ASP A 108 -20.71 -0.32 -12.62
C ASP A 108 -22.12 -0.19 -12.04
N ARG A 109 -22.24 -0.33 -10.71
CA ARG A 109 -23.54 -0.23 -10.04
C ARG A 109 -24.16 1.16 -10.13
N VAL A 110 -23.37 2.22 -9.99
CA VAL A 110 -23.84 3.61 -10.10
C VAL A 110 -24.32 3.87 -11.54
N ARG A 111 -23.62 3.35 -12.55
CA ARG A 111 -24.02 3.44 -13.96
C ARG A 111 -25.30 2.67 -14.26
N GLU A 112 -25.44 1.44 -13.74
CA GLU A 112 -26.67 0.65 -13.86
C GLU A 112 -27.90 1.35 -13.28
N LEU A 113 -27.70 2.12 -12.19
CA LEU A 113 -28.74 2.93 -11.57
C LEU A 113 -29.07 4.21 -12.37
N GLY A 114 -28.37 4.49 -13.47
CA GLY A 114 -28.58 5.68 -14.30
C GLY A 114 -28.11 6.98 -13.64
N VAL A 115 -27.26 6.90 -12.62
CA VAL A 115 -26.74 8.09 -11.93
C VAL A 115 -25.60 8.70 -12.73
N VAL A 116 -25.73 9.98 -13.07
CA VAL A 116 -24.64 10.79 -13.65
C VAL A 116 -23.97 11.56 -12.52
N PRO A 117 -22.68 11.32 -12.23
CA PRO A 117 -22.01 11.98 -11.13
C PRO A 117 -21.76 13.45 -11.46
N THR A 118 -21.93 14.32 -10.45
CA THR A 118 -21.63 15.77 -10.58
C THR A 118 -20.16 16.09 -10.35
N LYS A 119 -19.39 15.12 -9.88
CA LYS A 119 -17.95 15.20 -9.59
C LYS A 119 -17.22 14.06 -10.30
N PRO A 120 -15.97 14.23 -10.72
CA PRO A 120 -15.14 13.12 -11.18
C PRO A 120 -15.04 12.04 -10.10
N ILE A 121 -15.17 10.77 -10.49
CA ILE A 121 -14.95 9.62 -9.62
C ILE A 121 -13.72 8.87 -10.15
N GLY A 122 -12.64 8.81 -9.39
CA GLY A 122 -11.42 8.11 -9.78
C GLY A 122 -11.27 6.79 -9.04
N VAL A 123 -10.84 5.73 -9.73
CA VAL A 123 -10.33 4.51 -9.08
C VAL A 123 -8.81 4.61 -8.98
N ALA A 124 -8.28 4.71 -7.77
CA ALA A 124 -6.85 4.69 -7.50
C ALA A 124 -6.31 3.26 -7.38
N LEU A 125 -5.12 3.08 -7.94
CA LEU A 125 -4.23 1.97 -7.68
C LEU A 125 -2.93 2.56 -7.13
N PHE A 126 -2.68 2.37 -5.83
CA PHE A 126 -1.42 2.72 -5.21
C PHE A 126 -0.45 1.54 -5.18
N VAL A 127 0.83 1.82 -5.42
CA VAL A 127 1.91 0.82 -5.39
C VAL A 127 2.66 0.83 -4.07
N GLU A 128 3.22 -0.32 -3.70
CA GLU A 128 4.03 -0.51 -2.49
C GLU A 128 3.31 0.04 -1.25
N GLU A 129 2.08 -0.44 -1.03
CA GLU A 129 1.32 -0.11 0.17
C GLU A 129 1.89 -0.85 1.38
N GLU A 130 2.22 -2.13 1.19
CA GLU A 130 2.59 -3.03 2.29
C GLU A 130 3.95 -2.68 2.92
N GLY A 131 4.80 -1.95 2.19
CA GLY A 131 6.19 -1.73 2.54
C GLY A 131 6.98 -3.04 2.51
N SER A 132 6.62 -3.93 1.59
CA SER A 132 7.09 -5.32 1.52
C SER A 132 8.45 -5.45 0.84
N ARG A 133 8.77 -4.59 -0.15
CA ARG A 133 10.05 -4.63 -0.86
C ARG A 133 11.02 -3.56 -0.35
N PHE A 134 10.58 -2.31 -0.22
CA PHE A 134 11.46 -1.18 0.17
C PHE A 134 11.35 -0.76 1.64
N GLY A 135 10.57 -1.49 2.44
CA GLY A 135 10.48 -1.27 3.89
C GLY A 135 9.69 -0.03 4.33
N VAL A 136 9.17 0.75 3.39
CA VAL A 136 8.33 1.93 3.64
C VAL A 136 6.89 1.63 3.23
N ALA A 137 6.00 1.56 4.21
CA ALA A 137 4.56 1.36 3.94
C ALA A 137 3.93 2.60 3.30
N CYS A 138 2.96 2.37 2.42
CA CYS A 138 2.24 3.35 1.63
C CYS A 138 3.17 4.20 0.75
N LEU A 139 4.26 3.64 0.23
CA LEU A 139 5.29 4.41 -0.49
C LEU A 139 4.72 5.16 -1.69
N GLY A 140 3.94 4.49 -2.54
CA GLY A 140 3.32 5.11 -3.73
C GLY A 140 2.42 6.30 -3.36
N SER A 141 1.51 6.12 -2.40
CA SER A 141 0.62 7.21 -1.94
C SER A 141 1.38 8.33 -1.22
N ARG A 142 2.45 8.03 -0.47
CA ARG A 142 3.29 9.04 0.19
C ARG A 142 4.03 9.89 -0.82
N LEU A 143 4.58 9.29 -1.87
CA LEU A 143 5.22 10.03 -2.96
C LEU A 143 4.19 10.88 -3.68
N ALA A 144 3.07 10.30 -4.12
CA ALA A 144 2.01 11.00 -4.82
C ALA A 144 1.47 12.21 -4.04
N THR A 145 1.40 12.13 -2.71
CA THR A 145 0.94 13.22 -1.82
C THR A 145 2.05 14.16 -1.33
N GLY A 146 3.32 13.92 -1.69
CA GLY A 146 4.47 14.70 -1.22
C GLY A 146 4.79 14.53 0.26
N ARG A 147 4.38 13.40 0.87
CA ARG A 147 4.67 13.02 2.26
C ARG A 147 5.95 12.21 2.42
N MET A 148 6.60 11.86 1.31
CA MET A 148 7.94 11.29 1.27
C MET A 148 8.90 12.31 0.67
N ASP A 149 10.07 12.48 1.30
CA ASP A 149 11.13 13.30 0.73
C ASP A 149 11.74 12.58 -0.49
N PRO A 150 11.81 13.21 -1.68
CA PRO A 150 12.30 12.56 -2.89
C PRO A 150 13.77 12.09 -2.77
N SER A 151 14.61 12.85 -2.05
CA SER A 151 16.02 12.48 -1.87
C SER A 151 16.18 11.25 -0.99
N ALA A 152 15.35 11.13 0.06
CA ALA A 152 15.28 9.93 0.89
C ALA A 152 14.70 8.74 0.11
N ALA A 153 13.68 8.95 -0.73
CA ALA A 153 13.10 7.90 -1.57
C ALA A 153 14.13 7.34 -2.56
N ALA A 154 14.97 8.21 -3.14
CA ALA A 154 16.05 7.81 -4.04
C ALA A 154 17.13 6.94 -3.36
N GLN A 155 17.24 6.97 -2.03
CA GLN A 155 18.18 6.13 -1.27
C GLN A 155 17.58 4.81 -0.80
N LEU A 156 16.28 4.57 -1.01
CA LEU A 156 15.65 3.32 -0.62
C LEU A 156 16.22 2.15 -1.42
N ARG A 157 16.47 1.04 -0.71
CA ARG A 157 16.95 -0.22 -1.26
C ARG A 157 16.07 -1.35 -0.79
N ASP A 158 15.89 -2.35 -1.64
CA ASP A 158 15.27 -3.60 -1.25
C ASP A 158 16.24 -4.53 -0.52
N GLY A 159 15.76 -5.72 -0.15
CA GLY A 159 16.55 -6.72 0.59
C GLY A 159 17.80 -7.23 -0.16
N ASP A 160 17.83 -7.08 -1.49
CA ASP A 160 18.95 -7.46 -2.35
C ASP A 160 19.87 -6.26 -2.67
N GLY A 161 19.58 -5.09 -2.10
CA GLY A 161 20.37 -3.87 -2.27
C GLY A 161 20.03 -3.06 -3.53
N VAL A 162 19.00 -3.44 -4.30
CA VAL A 162 18.55 -2.73 -5.51
C VAL A 162 17.87 -1.43 -5.12
N PHE A 163 18.23 -0.32 -5.76
CA PHE A 163 17.60 0.96 -5.49
C PHE A 163 16.16 1.02 -6.04
N LEU A 164 15.31 1.81 -5.39
CA LEU A 164 13.94 2.08 -5.85
C LEU A 164 13.91 2.57 -7.30
N GLY A 165 14.79 3.51 -7.66
CA GLY A 165 14.89 4.06 -9.02
C GLY A 165 15.18 2.97 -10.06
N ASP A 166 16.14 2.09 -9.77
CA ASP A 166 16.50 0.98 -10.66
C ASP A 166 15.32 0.01 -10.83
N ALA A 167 14.61 -0.32 -9.74
CA ALA A 167 13.43 -1.19 -9.81
C ALA A 167 12.27 -0.60 -10.64
N LEU A 168 12.07 0.72 -10.57
CA LEU A 168 11.09 1.44 -11.39
C LEU A 168 11.50 1.42 -12.86
N SER A 169 12.77 1.72 -13.16
CA SER A 169 13.32 1.66 -14.52
C SER A 169 13.27 0.26 -15.13
N ASP A 170 13.58 -0.78 -14.35
CA ASP A 170 13.47 -2.19 -14.77
C ASP A 170 12.01 -2.62 -15.02
N ALA A 171 11.05 -1.93 -14.39
CA ALA A 171 9.63 -2.07 -14.67
C ALA A 171 9.15 -1.26 -15.89
N GLY A 172 10.06 -0.52 -16.55
CA GLY A 172 9.77 0.30 -17.72
C GLY A 172 9.17 1.67 -17.39
N LEU A 173 9.35 2.14 -16.16
CA LEU A 173 8.88 3.45 -15.70
C LEU A 173 10.03 4.47 -15.73
N GLU A 174 9.68 5.75 -15.91
CA GLU A 174 10.61 6.87 -15.86
C GLU A 174 10.41 7.60 -14.51
N PRO A 175 11.18 7.25 -13.46
CA PRO A 175 10.86 7.65 -12.10
C PRO A 175 11.08 9.15 -11.87
N ASP A 176 9.99 9.87 -11.64
CA ASP A 176 9.99 11.17 -10.97
C ASP A 176 9.48 10.98 -9.54
N LEU A 177 10.38 10.82 -8.57
CA LEU A 177 10.05 10.56 -7.15
C LEU A 177 9.42 11.77 -6.43
N GLY A 178 8.99 12.79 -7.17
CA GLY A 178 8.30 13.96 -6.66
C GLY A 178 6.82 13.73 -6.37
N ARG A 179 6.17 14.80 -5.89
CA ARG A 179 4.71 14.86 -5.73
C ARG A 179 4.03 14.71 -7.08
N SER A 180 3.04 13.84 -7.16
CA SER A 180 2.23 13.67 -8.36
C SER A 180 1.15 14.75 -8.50
N ALA A 181 0.95 15.24 -9.72
CA ALA A 181 -0.20 16.08 -10.07
C ALA A 181 -1.49 15.27 -10.28
N MET A 182 -1.42 13.94 -10.36
CA MET A 182 -2.59 13.04 -10.56
C MET A 182 -3.63 13.15 -9.44
N LEU A 183 -3.20 13.60 -8.26
CA LEU A 183 -4.08 13.83 -7.11
C LEU A 183 -4.54 15.29 -7.00
N ASP A 184 -4.17 16.15 -7.95
CA ASP A 184 -4.60 17.54 -7.98
C ASP A 184 -6.12 17.61 -8.17
N GLY A 185 -6.80 18.17 -7.16
CA GLY A 185 -8.25 18.28 -7.16
C GLY A 185 -8.99 17.00 -6.75
N VAL A 186 -8.33 16.08 -6.07
CA VAL A 186 -9.02 15.11 -5.22
C VAL A 186 -9.53 15.85 -3.97
N GLY A 187 -10.86 15.84 -3.77
CA GLY A 187 -11.48 16.44 -2.59
C GLY A 187 -11.80 15.45 -1.48
N SER A 188 -11.90 14.15 -1.80
CA SER A 188 -12.17 13.09 -0.82
C SER A 188 -11.61 11.76 -1.31
N PHE A 189 -11.14 10.93 -0.38
CA PHE A 189 -10.72 9.55 -0.65
C PHE A 189 -11.51 8.58 0.23
N VAL A 190 -12.03 7.51 -0.36
CA VAL A 190 -12.76 6.45 0.34
C VAL A 190 -12.18 5.09 -0.06
N GLU A 191 -11.68 4.36 0.92
CA GLU A 191 -11.12 3.02 0.73
C GLU A 191 -12.01 1.99 1.42
N LEU A 192 -12.39 0.94 0.69
CA LEU A 192 -12.95 -0.26 1.29
C LEU A 192 -11.82 -1.25 1.55
N HIS A 193 -11.75 -1.75 2.77
CA HIS A 193 -10.71 -2.68 3.16
C HIS A 193 -11.25 -3.79 4.06
N VAL A 194 -10.53 -4.91 4.10
CA VAL A 194 -10.78 -5.94 5.13
C VAL A 194 -10.36 -5.42 6.50
N GLU A 195 -11.03 -5.88 7.56
CA GLU A 195 -10.71 -5.47 8.93
C GLU A 195 -9.27 -5.85 9.35
N GLN A 196 -8.72 -6.93 8.77
CA GLN A 196 -7.49 -7.61 9.19
C GLN A 196 -7.49 -8.08 10.67
N GLY A 197 -8.60 -7.88 11.37
CA GLY A 197 -8.87 -8.33 12.74
C GLY A 197 -10.04 -9.32 12.81
N ARG A 198 -10.71 -9.31 13.96
CA ARG A 198 -11.85 -10.21 14.27
C ARG A 198 -13.02 -9.50 14.96
N ASP A 199 -12.95 -8.19 15.16
CA ASP A 199 -13.96 -7.42 15.87
C ASP A 199 -15.32 -7.48 15.15
N LEU A 200 -15.33 -7.38 13.81
CA LEU A 200 -16.56 -7.43 13.02
C LEU A 200 -17.27 -8.77 13.15
N VAL A 201 -16.53 -9.88 13.06
CA VAL A 201 -17.11 -11.23 13.21
C VAL A 201 -17.58 -11.47 14.64
N ASP A 202 -16.81 -11.04 15.65
CA ASP A 202 -17.19 -11.18 17.05
C ASP A 202 -18.45 -10.36 17.40
N ARG A 203 -18.67 -9.22 16.72
CA ARG A 203 -19.86 -8.37 16.88
C ARG A 203 -21.01 -8.74 15.95
N GLY A 204 -20.84 -9.71 15.06
CA GLY A 204 -21.83 -10.08 14.04
C GLY A 204 -22.18 -8.92 13.10
N ARG A 205 -21.19 -8.09 12.73
CA ARG A 205 -21.37 -6.94 11.83
C ARG A 205 -20.60 -7.17 10.51
N PRO A 206 -21.21 -6.93 9.34
CA PRO A 206 -20.53 -7.13 8.07
C PRO A 206 -19.68 -5.93 7.62
N ILE A 207 -19.96 -4.74 8.17
CA ILE A 207 -19.35 -3.47 7.75
C ILE A 207 -19.15 -2.59 8.99
N ALA A 208 -18.04 -1.85 9.03
CA ALA A 208 -17.81 -0.73 9.94
C ALA A 208 -17.34 0.51 9.17
N VAL A 209 -17.52 1.67 9.79
CA VAL A 209 -16.92 2.93 9.33
C VAL A 209 -15.74 3.22 10.23
N THR A 210 -14.54 3.18 9.67
CA THR A 210 -13.30 3.46 10.40
C THR A 210 -13.23 4.95 10.75
N SER A 211 -13.03 5.27 12.03
CA SER A 211 -12.88 6.66 12.50
C SER A 211 -11.42 7.12 12.57
N ALA A 212 -10.49 6.20 12.82
CA ALA A 212 -9.06 6.48 12.92
C ALA A 212 -8.26 5.19 12.68
N SER A 213 -7.04 5.36 12.19
CA SER A 213 -6.02 4.31 12.12
C SER A 213 -5.00 4.50 13.23
N TRP A 214 -4.42 3.40 13.73
CA TRP A 214 -3.36 3.48 14.71
C TRP A 214 -2.10 4.08 14.09
N ALA A 215 -1.45 4.99 14.81
CA ALA A 215 -0.09 5.37 14.47
C ALA A 215 0.81 4.14 14.65
N HIS A 216 1.59 3.82 13.62
CA HIS A 216 2.57 2.73 13.67
C HIS A 216 3.92 3.23 13.20
N GLY A 217 4.98 2.60 13.69
CA GLY A 217 6.36 2.80 13.26
C GLY A 217 7.03 1.46 13.03
N ARG A 218 8.11 1.47 12.23
CA ARG A 218 9.03 0.34 12.07
C ARG A 218 10.41 0.83 12.50
N TRP A 219 11.11 0.03 13.28
CA TRP A 219 12.44 0.35 13.80
C TRP A 219 13.40 -0.78 13.47
N LEU A 220 14.63 -0.40 13.14
CA LEU A 220 15.77 -1.30 13.11
C LEU A 220 16.54 -1.11 14.41
N PHE A 221 16.84 -2.23 15.09
CA PHE A 221 17.67 -2.24 16.29
C PHE A 221 18.90 -3.09 16.00
N ASP A 222 20.08 -2.48 16.14
CA ASP A 222 21.35 -3.16 16.04
C ASP A 222 21.88 -3.47 17.44
N PHE A 223 22.11 -4.76 17.71
CA PHE A 223 22.66 -5.25 18.97
C PHE A 223 24.05 -5.82 18.70
N GLU A 224 25.08 -5.08 19.07
CA GLU A 224 26.47 -5.51 18.89
C GLU A 224 26.99 -6.21 20.14
N GLY A 225 27.84 -7.21 19.92
CA GLY A 225 28.54 -7.95 20.97
C GLY A 225 29.89 -8.42 20.48
N GLU A 226 30.45 -9.45 21.13
CA GLU A 226 31.78 -9.95 20.81
C GLU A 226 31.75 -11.46 20.48
N PRO A 227 32.07 -11.86 19.23
CA PRO A 227 32.18 -13.27 18.87
C PRO A 227 33.30 -13.96 19.67
N ASN A 228 32.98 -15.05 20.36
CA ASN A 228 33.94 -15.81 21.15
C ASN A 228 33.53 -17.28 21.27
N HIS A 229 34.41 -18.16 21.73
CA HIS A 229 34.16 -19.61 21.76
C HIS A 229 33.10 -19.99 22.82
N ALA A 230 31.91 -20.40 22.38
CA ALA A 230 30.75 -20.67 23.24
C ALA A 230 30.99 -21.66 24.40
N GLY A 231 31.95 -22.58 24.27
CA GLY A 231 32.32 -23.53 25.34
C GLY A 231 33.47 -23.10 26.25
N ALA A 232 34.28 -22.11 25.83
CA ALA A 232 35.54 -21.77 26.51
C ALA A 232 35.50 -20.36 27.13
N THR A 233 34.70 -19.46 26.57
CA THR A 233 34.46 -18.14 27.14
C THR A 233 33.63 -18.27 28.41
N ARG A 234 34.21 -17.87 29.54
CA ARG A 234 33.55 -17.86 30.85
C ARG A 234 32.32 -16.93 30.79
N MET A 235 31.31 -17.21 31.59
CA MET A 235 30.06 -16.45 31.54
C MET A 235 30.25 -14.97 31.87
N GLU A 236 31.17 -14.64 32.78
CA GLU A 236 31.51 -13.27 33.17
C GLU A 236 32.26 -12.47 32.09
N ASP A 237 32.85 -13.13 31.10
CA ASP A 237 33.64 -12.49 30.04
C ASP A 237 32.81 -12.29 28.74
N ARG A 238 31.53 -12.70 28.72
CA ARG A 238 30.71 -12.66 27.51
C ARG A 238 30.11 -11.29 27.26
N HIS A 239 30.19 -10.85 26.01
CA HIS A 239 29.39 -9.76 25.46
C HIS A 239 28.38 -10.32 24.46
N ASP A 240 27.33 -10.97 24.96
CA ASP A 240 26.33 -11.67 24.16
C ASP A 240 25.17 -10.73 23.74
N PRO A 241 25.05 -10.38 22.44
CA PRO A 241 23.99 -9.47 21.98
C PRO A 241 22.61 -10.12 21.98
N MET A 242 22.52 -11.45 21.98
CA MET A 242 21.24 -12.18 21.95
C MET A 242 20.46 -11.99 23.25
N LEU A 243 21.15 -11.85 24.39
CA LEU A 243 20.51 -11.54 25.66
C LEU A 243 19.92 -10.12 25.67
N SER A 244 20.63 -9.14 25.12
CA SER A 244 20.15 -7.77 24.97
C SER A 244 18.91 -7.72 24.07
N TYR A 245 18.94 -8.43 22.94
CA TYR A 245 17.77 -8.59 22.07
C TYR A 245 16.58 -9.21 22.80
N ALA A 246 16.78 -10.37 23.47
CA ALA A 246 15.71 -11.08 24.15
C ALA A 246 15.05 -10.23 25.25
N MET A 247 15.86 -9.53 26.04
CA MET A 247 15.37 -8.59 27.05
C MET A 247 14.58 -7.43 26.44
N THR A 248 15.04 -6.90 25.31
CA THR A 248 14.34 -5.81 24.60
C THR A 248 13.00 -6.27 24.05
N ALA A 249 12.94 -7.45 23.42
CA ALA A 249 11.69 -8.01 22.91
C ALA A 249 10.65 -8.26 24.01
N LEU A 250 11.08 -8.84 25.14
CA LEU A 250 10.21 -9.05 26.31
C LEU A 250 9.74 -7.73 26.92
N ALA A 251 10.62 -6.74 27.02
CA ALA A 251 10.27 -5.41 27.51
C ALA A 251 9.25 -4.73 26.60
N ALA A 252 9.42 -4.82 25.28
CA ALA A 252 8.49 -4.24 24.31
C ALA A 252 7.08 -4.84 24.41
N ASP A 253 6.95 -6.17 24.48
CA ASP A 253 5.63 -6.82 24.68
C ASP A 253 4.98 -6.36 26.01
N LYS A 254 5.75 -6.34 27.11
CA LYS A 254 5.25 -5.87 28.40
C LYS A 254 4.76 -4.42 28.34
N GLN A 255 5.54 -3.52 27.76
CA GLN A 255 5.16 -2.10 27.66
C GLN A 255 3.95 -1.91 26.74
N ALA A 256 3.87 -2.63 25.63
CA ALA A 256 2.70 -2.58 24.74
C ALA A 256 1.42 -3.00 25.45
N ARG A 257 1.46 -4.08 26.25
CA ARG A 257 0.30 -4.52 27.05
C ARG A 257 -0.14 -3.47 28.05
N LEU A 258 0.81 -2.86 28.78
CA LEU A 258 0.53 -1.84 29.78
C LEU A 258 -0.07 -0.56 29.16
N ALA A 259 0.39 -0.20 27.96
CA ALA A 259 -0.08 0.97 27.23
C ALA A 259 -1.36 0.72 26.39
N GLY A 260 -1.85 -0.52 26.32
CA GLY A 260 -2.93 -0.89 25.40
C GLY A 260 -2.54 -0.78 23.92
N ALA A 261 -1.24 -0.83 23.62
CA ALA A 261 -0.68 -0.72 22.28
C ALA A 261 -0.37 -2.11 21.67
N ARG A 262 0.39 -2.10 20.58
CA ARG A 262 0.93 -3.30 19.92
C ARG A 262 2.43 -3.09 19.69
N ALA A 263 3.23 -4.10 19.99
CA ALA A 263 4.65 -4.14 19.66
C ALA A 263 5.00 -5.56 19.21
N THR A 264 5.75 -5.67 18.12
CA THR A 264 6.09 -6.94 17.50
C THR A 264 7.53 -6.89 16.99
N PHE A 265 8.35 -7.86 17.38
CA PHE A 265 9.62 -8.16 16.72
C PHE A 265 9.36 -9.23 15.66
N GLY A 266 9.13 -8.81 14.43
CA GLY A 266 8.74 -9.71 13.32
C GLY A 266 9.90 -10.27 12.50
N ARG A 267 11.11 -9.70 12.65
CA ARG A 267 12.31 -10.11 11.89
C ARG A 267 13.55 -10.01 12.79
N VAL A 268 14.43 -11.00 12.70
CA VAL A 268 15.75 -11.01 13.34
C VAL A 268 16.76 -11.50 12.31
N SER A 269 17.87 -10.78 12.15
CA SER A 269 19.06 -11.26 11.45
C SER A 269 20.17 -11.43 12.49
N VAL A 270 20.92 -12.53 12.39
CA VAL A 270 22.05 -12.81 13.28
C VAL A 270 23.27 -13.03 12.40
N GLU A 271 24.36 -12.33 12.71
CA GLU A 271 25.66 -12.49 12.04
C GLU A 271 26.75 -12.57 13.13
N PRO A 272 27.74 -13.48 13.04
CA PRO A 272 27.97 -14.47 11.99
C PRO A 272 27.05 -15.71 12.06
N ASN A 273 26.20 -15.85 13.08
CA ASN A 273 25.33 -17.01 13.31
C ASN A 273 26.09 -18.35 13.32
N ALA A 274 27.19 -18.40 14.08
CA ALA A 274 28.14 -19.51 14.15
C ALA A 274 28.47 -19.88 15.60
#